data_AF-A0A4R3RLK3-F1
#
_entry.id   AF-A0A4R3RLK3-F1
#
_cell.length_a   1.000
_cell.length_b   1.000
_cell.length_c   1.000
_cell.angle_alpha   90.00
_cell.angle_beta   90.00
_cell.angle_gamma   90.00
#
_symmetry.space_group_name_H-M   'P 1'
#
loop_
_entity.id
_entity.type
_entity.pdbx_description
1 polymer ?
#
loop_
_entity_poly.entity_id
_entity_poly.type
_entity_poly.pdbx_seq_one_letter_code
_entity_poly.pdbx_strand_id
1 'polypeptide(L)' 'MNEALPLFDSFELKQLRNECEDLMKKLRSGGRDARSRIRMEQRLAMARAKQIKLELQLGLGRRN' A
#
# COMPACT_ATOMS: atom_id res chain seq x y z
N MET A 1 9.38 -6.09 23.86
CA MET A 1 10.24 -6.77 22.87
C MET A 1 10.39 -5.82 21.70
N ASN A 2 11.57 -5.21 21.62
CA ASN A 2 11.93 -4.25 20.59
C ASN A 2 12.53 -5.08 19.45
N GLU A 3 11.69 -5.75 18.68
CA GLU A 3 12.12 -6.37 17.43
C GLU A 3 12.44 -5.21 16.49
N ALA A 4 13.74 -4.95 16.35
CA ALA A 4 14.24 -4.09 15.28
C ALA A 4 13.72 -4.69 13.97
N LEU A 5 12.63 -4.11 13.47
CA LEU A 5 12.11 -4.37 12.13
C LEU A 5 13.33 -4.38 11.19
N PRO A 6 13.48 -5.39 10.32
CA PRO A 6 14.53 -5.34 9.31
C PRO A 6 14.40 -3.99 8.61
N LEU A 7 15.47 -3.19 8.63
CA LEU A 7 15.43 -1.81 8.08
C LEU A 7 14.83 -1.80 6.67
N PHE A 8 15.09 -2.86 5.90
CA PHE A 8 14.52 -3.14 4.59
C PHE A 8 12.99 -3.21 4.58
N ASP A 9 12.38 -3.96 5.50
CA ASP A 9 10.93 -4.17 5.52
C ASP A 9 10.18 -2.89 5.94
N SER A 10 10.78 -2.09 6.83
CA SER A 10 10.20 -0.79 7.22
C SER A 10 10.24 0.25 6.09
N PHE A 11 11.30 0.23 5.28
CA PHE A 11 11.44 1.10 4.12
C PHE A 11 10.50 0.69 2.99
N GLU A 12 10.41 -0.61 2.71
CA GLU A 12 9.48 -1.17 1.73
C GLU A 12 8.03 -0.88 2.12
N LEU A 13 7.68 -1.01 3.40
CA LEU A 13 6.35 -0.65 3.91
C LEU A 13 6.03 0.84 3.68
N LYS A 14 6.99 1.72 3.92
CA LYS A 14 6.84 3.16 3.67
C LYS A 14 6.65 3.46 2.19
N GLN A 15 7.39 2.79 1.30
CA GLN A 15 7.22 2.94 -0.14
C GLN A 15 5.84 2.48 -0.60
N LEU A 16 5.37 1.32 -0.14
CA LEU A 16 4.04 0.82 -0.48
C LEU A 16 2.91 1.73 -0.01
N ARG A 17 3.06 2.32 1.19
CA ARG A 17 2.10 3.31 1.70
C ARG A 17 2.03 4.54 0.81
N ASN A 18 3.19 5.08 0.42
CA ASN A 18 3.25 6.22 -0.50
C ASN A 18 2.63 5.89 -1.86
N GLU A 19 2.90 4.69 -2.42
CA GLU A 19 2.31 4.27 -3.69
C GLU A 19 0.78 4.17 -3.59
N CYS A 20 0.24 3.63 -2.49
CA CYS A 20 -1.20 3.58 -2.23
C CYS A 20 -1.81 4.98 -2.14
N GLU A 21 -1.18 5.90 -1.42
CA GLU A 21 -1.65 7.28 -1.31
C GLU A 21 -1.65 8.00 -2.66
N ASP A 22 -0.60 7.83 -3.45
CA ASP A 22 -0.49 8.44 -4.77
C ASP A 22 -1.54 7.88 -5.74
N LEU A 23 -1.77 6.57 -5.72
CA LEU A 23 -2.83 5.94 -6.51
C LEU A 23 -4.21 6.43 -6.06
N MET A 24 -4.45 6.61 -4.76
CA MET A 24 -5.71 7.16 -4.24
C MET A 24 -5.91 8.62 -4.64
N LYS A 25 -4.88 9.47 -4.52
CA LYS A 25 -4.92 10.87 -4.98
C LYS A 25 -5.22 10.94 -6.47
N LYS A 26 -4.56 10.09 -7.26
CA LYS A 26 -4.83 9.94 -8.69
C LYS A 26 -6.28 9.50 -8.92
N LEU A 27 -6.80 8.51 -8.23
CA LEU A 27 -8.21 8.07 -8.41
C LEU A 27 -9.22 9.17 -8.06
N ARG A 28 -8.91 10.04 -7.09
CA ARG A 28 -9.76 11.18 -6.70
C ARG A 28 -9.76 12.34 -7.71
N SER A 29 -8.68 12.53 -8.48
CA SER A 29 -8.51 13.70 -9.34
C SER A 29 -9.48 13.79 -10.54
N GLY A 30 -10.37 12.81 -10.73
CA GLY A 30 -11.30 12.78 -11.87
C GLY A 30 -10.61 12.73 -13.24
N GLY A 31 -11.38 12.79 -14.31
CA GLY A 31 -10.86 12.98 -15.68
C GLY A 31 -10.20 11.78 -16.36
N ARG A 32 -10.36 10.55 -15.84
CA ARG A 32 -9.87 9.34 -16.51
C ARG A 32 -10.99 8.47 -17.05
N ASP A 33 -10.69 7.84 -18.18
CA ASP A 33 -11.49 6.78 -18.79
C ASP A 33 -11.78 5.63 -17.79
N ALA A 34 -12.96 5.04 -17.90
CA ALA A 34 -13.44 3.99 -16.99
C ALA A 34 -12.51 2.78 -16.95
N ARG A 35 -11.93 2.37 -18.08
CA ARG A 35 -10.99 1.24 -18.14
C ARG A 35 -9.66 1.58 -17.47
N SER A 36 -9.21 2.82 -17.59
CA SER A 36 -8.01 3.31 -16.92
C SER A 36 -8.21 3.41 -15.40
N ARG A 37 -9.42 3.77 -14.97
CA ARG A 37 -9.82 3.77 -13.57
C ARG A 37 -9.83 2.36 -12.97
N ILE A 38 -10.47 1.40 -13.64
CA ILE A 38 -10.51 -0.01 -13.22
C ILE A 38 -9.08 -0.59 -13.08
N ARG A 39 -8.19 -0.31 -14.04
CA ARG A 39 -6.78 -0.74 -13.94
C ARG A 39 -6.05 -0.13 -12.73
N MET A 40 -6.31 1.14 -12.42
CA MET A 40 -5.72 1.78 -11.23
C MET A 40 -6.30 1.23 -9.93
N GLU A 41 -7.60 0.94 -9.87
CA GLU A 41 -8.25 0.30 -8.72
C GLU A 41 -7.70 -1.10 -8.48
N GLN A 42 -7.47 -1.90 -9.54
CA GLN A 42 -6.79 -3.19 -9.44
C GLN A 42 -5.36 -3.06 -8.91
N ARG A 43 -4.59 -2.09 -9.41
CA ARG A 43 -3.23 -1.81 -8.92
C ARG A 43 -3.24 -1.43 -7.44
N LEU A 44 -4.19 -0.59 -7.02
CA LEU A 44 -4.35 -0.21 -5.61
C LEU A 44 -4.69 -1.42 -4.74
N ALA A 45 -5.56 -2.31 -5.21
CA ALA A 45 -5.90 -3.53 -4.48
C ALA A 45 -4.69 -4.46 -4.30
N MET A 46 -3.88 -4.64 -5.35
CA MET A 46 -2.64 -5.43 -5.28
C MET A 46 -1.61 -4.79 -4.33
N ALA A 47 -1.44 -3.46 -4.40
CA ALA A 47 -0.53 -2.74 -3.52
C ALA A 47 -0.96 -2.86 -2.04
N ARG A 48 -2.26 -2.69 -1.75
CA ARG A 48 -2.80 -2.91 -0.39
C ARG A 48 -2.62 -4.34 0.10
N ALA A 49 -2.85 -5.34 -0.75
CA ALA A 49 -2.65 -6.73 -0.37
C ALA A 49 -1.18 -7.01 0.01
N LYS A 50 -0.23 -6.44 -0.75
CA LYS A 50 1.20 -6.52 -0.41
C LYS A 50 1.52 -5.78 0.89
N GLN A 51 0.95 -4.60 1.10
CA GLN A 51 1.11 -3.84 2.35
C GLN A 51 0.64 -4.65 3.55
N ILE A 52 -0.57 -5.22 3.49
CA ILE A 52 -1.14 -6.05 4.56
C ILE A 52 -0.26 -7.28 4.82
N LYS A 53 0.21 -7.94 3.77
CA LYS A 53 1.11 -9.09 3.91
C LYS A 53 2.39 -8.70 4.66
N LEU A 54 3.00 -7.58 4.29
CA LEU A 54 4.21 -7.07 4.92
C LEU A 54 3.94 -6.64 6.38
N GLU A 55 2.82 -5.97 6.65
CA GLU A 55 2.39 -5.61 8.01
C GLU A 55 2.14 -6.83 8.90
N LEU A 56 1.60 -7.91 8.35
CA LEU A 56 1.44 -9.19 9.05
C LEU A 56 2.78 -9.86 9.33
N GLN A 57 3.70 -9.88 8.36
CA GLN A 57 5.06 -10.42 8.53
C GLN A 57 5.85 -9.66 9.59
N LEU A 58 5.63 -8.35 9.69
CA LEU A 58 6.28 -7.47 10.66
C LEU A 58 5.60 -7.44 12.04
N GLY A 59 4.53 -8.22 12.25
CA GLY A 59 3.76 -8.21 13.50
C GLY A 59 3.04 -6.87 13.77
N LEU A 60 2.98 -5.98 12.78
CA LEU A 60 2.31 -4.67 12.86
C LEU A 60 0.79 -4.78 12.63
N GLY A 61 0.31 -5.89 12.07
CA GLY A 61 -1.12 -6.15 11.80
C GLY A 61 -2.03 -6.32 13.02
N ARG A 62 -1.52 -6.08 14.25
CA ARG A 62 -2.28 -6.07 15.50
C ARG A 62 -2.21 -4.71 16.20
N ARG A 63 -2.58 -3.62 15.55
CA ARG A 63 -2.99 -2.40 16.28
C ARG A 63 -4.17 -1.78 15.55
N ASN A 64 -5.35 -2.03 16.13
CA ASN A 64 -6.57 -1.25 15.91
C ASN A 64 -6.31 0.23 16.22
#